data_AF-A0A067RVS3-F1
#
_entry.id   AF-A0A067RVS3-F1
#
_cell.length_a   1.000
_cell.length_b   1.000
_cell.length_c   1.000
_cell.angle_alpha   90.00
_cell.angle_beta   90.00
_cell.angle_gamma   90.00
#
_symmetry.space_group_name_H-M   'P 1'
#
loop_
_entity.id
_entity.type
_entity.pdbx_description
1 polymer ?
#
loop_
_entity_poly.entity_id
_entity_poly.type
_entity_poly.pdbx_seq_one_letter_code
_entity_poly.pdbx_strand_id
1 'polypeptide(L)'
;MLINLVKDSVLQCFCHTCRAPLPPAARRAAPIKKAKTKSRSKQPKKVKFITTEIRCQEKSKGGLAYEVILAEPVAVTPPKRPISPSSKVSVENIDEKLKAAEERRLSIEANKMALLAAKMSKIEEASKKKDEQANTFILQTREALEQKMETHTEKREAHLSDLKAKLKDHLESVEKIRLSIELQTNEVRNAVEEKLKVATAQRDENIKKMLDRLKEHEEQAQRVRTGMLEKVKQLESQIQSKLELAQTRREQLEQEQLEKLRNHNKEKLAEVRKTIENHAKEIEEKVGKCLQQRLETASQNRAKEIEKMRENIQKHERRAEMVRQNKERLTSQNDEQQTASSG
;
A
#
# COMPACT_ATOMS: atom_id res chain seq x y z
N MET A 1 71.69 -64.39 -18.39
CA MET A 1 71.54 -65.16 -19.64
C MET A 1 71.85 -64.21 -20.79
N LEU A 2 73.11 -64.11 -21.25
CA LEU A 2 73.70 -64.92 -22.35
C LEU A 2 72.79 -64.93 -23.59
N ILE A 3 73.04 -64.09 -24.60
CA ILE A 3 73.99 -64.24 -25.72
C ILE A 3 73.34 -64.95 -26.93
N ASN A 4 73.29 -64.26 -28.09
CA ASN A 4 73.77 -64.69 -29.41
C ASN A 4 73.45 -63.57 -30.45
N LEU A 5 74.41 -62.73 -30.88
CA LEU A 5 75.49 -62.88 -31.87
C LEU A 5 75.09 -62.67 -33.36
N VAL A 6 75.39 -61.45 -33.84
CA VAL A 6 76.00 -61.01 -35.12
C VAL A 6 76.15 -62.03 -36.27
N LYS A 7 75.79 -61.57 -37.49
CA LYS A 7 76.47 -61.69 -38.82
C LYS A 7 75.49 -61.10 -39.85
N ASP A 8 75.78 -60.18 -40.76
CA ASP A 8 76.93 -59.82 -41.61
C ASP A 8 76.52 -58.45 -42.26
N SER A 9 77.30 -57.58 -42.88
CA SER A 9 78.73 -57.47 -43.20
C SER A 9 78.87 -56.20 -44.05
N VAL A 10 79.87 -55.38 -43.71
CA VAL A 10 80.69 -54.54 -44.60
C VAL A 10 80.09 -53.24 -45.17
N LEU A 11 80.61 -52.15 -44.59
CA LEU A 11 80.79 -50.83 -45.17
C LEU A 11 81.20 -50.90 -46.65
N GLN A 12 80.39 -50.30 -47.53
CA GLN A 12 80.80 -50.01 -48.89
C GLN A 12 81.02 -48.49 -49.04
N CYS A 13 82.29 -48.17 -49.21
CA CYS A 13 82.87 -46.85 -49.41
C CYS A 13 82.18 -46.04 -50.52
N PHE A 14 81.96 -44.75 -50.26
CA PHE A 14 81.32 -43.77 -51.13
C PHE A 14 82.35 -43.00 -52.00
N CYS A 15 83.22 -43.69 -52.75
CA CYS A 15 84.04 -43.03 -53.78
C CYS A 15 84.35 -43.94 -54.98
N HIS A 16 84.21 -43.40 -56.20
CA HIS A 16 84.35 -44.12 -57.47
C HIS A 16 85.60 -43.68 -58.28
N THR A 17 86.79 -43.76 -57.70
CA THR A 17 88.06 -43.54 -58.45
C THR A 17 89.00 -44.75 -58.50
N CYS A 18 88.57 -45.98 -58.20
CA CYS A 18 89.48 -47.13 -58.34
C CYS A 18 88.75 -48.47 -58.60
N ARG A 19 89.35 -49.37 -59.39
CA ARG A 19 89.04 -49.69 -60.81
C ARG A 19 89.41 -51.16 -61.10
N ALA A 20 88.56 -51.87 -61.87
CA ALA A 20 88.76 -53.01 -62.81
C ALA A 20 89.54 -54.30 -62.38
N PRO A 21 89.26 -55.48 -62.99
CA PRO A 21 89.79 -55.84 -64.33
C PRO A 21 88.86 -56.69 -65.27
N LEU A 22 89.25 -56.77 -66.55
CA LEU A 22 88.64 -57.47 -67.72
C LEU A 22 89.14 -58.95 -67.89
N PRO A 23 89.01 -59.62 -69.06
CA PRO A 23 87.94 -60.50 -69.61
C PRO A 23 88.48 -61.98 -69.82
N PRO A 24 87.94 -62.95 -70.65
CA PRO A 24 87.86 -62.89 -72.14
C PRO A 24 86.80 -63.80 -72.89
N ALA A 25 86.79 -63.64 -74.24
CA ALA A 25 86.57 -64.64 -75.34
C ALA A 25 85.17 -65.26 -75.63
N ALA A 26 84.73 -65.60 -76.87
CA ALA A 26 85.17 -65.38 -78.27
C ALA A 26 84.15 -65.98 -79.31
N ARG A 27 84.38 -65.68 -80.62
CA ARG A 27 84.03 -66.41 -81.90
C ARG A 27 82.64 -66.16 -82.53
N ARG A 28 82.42 -66.02 -83.86
CA ARG A 28 83.19 -66.13 -85.15
C ARG A 28 82.39 -65.38 -86.27
N ALA A 29 83.03 -64.54 -87.13
CA ALA A 29 83.37 -64.69 -88.59
C ALA A 29 82.17 -64.61 -89.60
N ALA A 30 82.23 -64.03 -90.82
CA ALA A 30 83.31 -63.91 -91.83
C ALA A 30 82.94 -62.91 -93.01
N PRO A 31 83.82 -62.67 -94.02
CA PRO A 31 84.06 -61.36 -94.66
C PRO A 31 83.80 -61.26 -96.18
N ILE A 32 83.95 -60.06 -96.79
CA ILE A 32 84.15 -59.92 -98.26
C ILE A 32 85.37 -59.04 -98.58
N LYS A 33 86.21 -59.59 -99.47
CA LYS A 33 87.62 -59.26 -99.74
C LYS A 33 87.78 -58.15 -100.79
N LYS A 34 88.82 -57.32 -100.61
CA LYS A 34 89.49 -56.61 -101.71
C LYS A 34 90.39 -57.61 -102.46
N ALA A 35 90.30 -57.65 -103.79
CA ALA A 35 91.21 -58.42 -104.63
C ALA A 35 91.97 -57.48 -105.58
N LYS A 36 93.30 -57.42 -105.42
CA LYS A 36 94.26 -57.00 -106.45
C LYS A 36 94.82 -58.27 -107.07
N THR A 37 94.67 -58.43 -108.38
CA THR A 37 95.45 -59.39 -109.19
C THR A 37 95.66 -58.83 -110.60
N LYS A 38 96.90 -58.40 -110.90
CA LYS A 38 97.54 -58.57 -112.22
C LYS A 38 98.20 -59.97 -112.17
N SER A 39 98.45 -60.76 -113.20
CA SER A 39 98.48 -60.64 -114.66
C SER A 39 98.39 -62.08 -115.24
N ARG A 40 98.07 -62.22 -116.54
CA ARG A 40 98.81 -63.05 -117.53
C ARG A 40 97.89 -63.44 -118.70
N SER A 41 98.35 -63.11 -119.90
CA SER A 41 97.80 -63.48 -121.19
C SER A 41 97.80 -65.00 -121.40
N LYS A 42 96.68 -65.53 -121.90
CA LYS A 42 96.60 -66.84 -122.54
C LYS A 42 96.04 -66.64 -123.95
N GLN A 43 96.80 -67.09 -124.94
CA GLN A 43 96.46 -67.05 -126.35
C GLN A 43 95.28 -68.00 -126.69
N PRO A 44 94.48 -67.68 -127.73
CA PRO A 44 93.24 -68.37 -128.04
C PRO A 44 93.48 -69.70 -128.76
N LYS A 45 92.61 -70.69 -128.54
CA LYS A 45 92.52 -71.90 -129.36
C LYS A 45 91.11 -72.02 -129.95
N LYS A 46 91.08 -72.16 -131.28
CA LYS A 46 89.94 -72.45 -132.17
C LYS A 46 88.97 -71.28 -132.39
N VAL A 47 89.34 -70.43 -133.34
CA VAL A 47 88.44 -69.49 -134.04
C VAL A 47 87.43 -70.34 -134.82
N LYS A 48 86.17 -70.32 -134.39
CA LYS A 48 85.04 -70.74 -135.21
C LYS A 48 84.69 -69.54 -136.09
N PHE A 49 84.70 -69.73 -137.41
CA PHE A 49 84.23 -68.72 -138.35
C PHE A 49 82.72 -68.56 -138.16
N ILE A 50 82.33 -67.44 -137.57
CA ILE A 50 80.94 -67.04 -137.39
C ILE A 50 80.70 -65.92 -138.41
N THR A 51 79.70 -66.09 -139.26
CA THR A 51 79.28 -65.10 -140.27
C THR A 51 78.62 -63.91 -139.57
N THR A 52 79.40 -62.86 -139.34
CA THR A 52 78.93 -61.60 -138.74
C THR A 52 78.12 -60.79 -139.75
N GLU A 53 76.86 -60.49 -139.43
CA GLU A 53 76.02 -59.58 -140.21
C GLU A 53 75.98 -58.21 -139.51
N ILE A 54 76.26 -57.13 -140.25
CA ILE A 54 76.19 -55.75 -139.74
C ILE A 54 74.92 -55.10 -140.28
N ARG A 55 74.04 -54.65 -139.40
CA ARG A 55 72.78 -53.98 -139.72
C ARG A 55 72.72 -52.57 -139.14
N CYS A 56 71.83 -51.74 -139.68
CA CYS A 56 71.46 -50.43 -139.13
C CYS A 56 72.67 -49.48 -138.91
N GLN A 57 73.46 -49.23 -139.96
CA GLN A 57 74.58 -48.30 -139.89
C GLN A 57 74.11 -46.84 -139.96
N GLU A 58 74.06 -46.17 -138.81
CA GLU A 58 73.81 -44.73 -138.71
C GLU A 58 75.12 -43.96 -138.66
N LYS A 59 75.33 -43.08 -139.65
CA LYS A 59 76.50 -42.19 -139.69
C LYS A 59 76.08 -40.79 -139.24
N SER A 60 76.62 -40.32 -138.13
CA SER A 60 76.50 -38.93 -137.70
C SER A 60 77.87 -38.24 -137.73
N LYS A 61 77.89 -36.89 -137.71
CA LYS A 61 79.16 -36.12 -137.65
C LYS A 61 80.03 -36.50 -136.44
N GLY A 62 79.44 -37.05 -135.38
CA GLY A 62 80.14 -37.47 -134.15
C GLY A 62 80.57 -38.93 -134.09
N GLY A 63 80.33 -39.71 -135.17
CA GLY A 63 80.73 -41.12 -135.21
C GLY A 63 79.69 -42.01 -135.88
N LEU A 64 80.07 -43.29 -135.99
CA LEU A 64 79.33 -44.32 -136.69
C LEU A 64 78.78 -45.34 -135.68
N ALA A 65 77.47 -45.49 -135.60
CA ALA A 65 76.82 -46.55 -134.86
C ALA A 65 76.33 -47.63 -135.82
N TYR A 66 76.60 -48.89 -135.52
CA TYR A 66 76.09 -50.03 -136.27
C TYR A 66 75.85 -51.18 -135.31
N GLU A 67 74.84 -51.99 -135.63
CA GLU A 67 74.53 -53.18 -134.85
C GLU A 67 75.28 -54.38 -135.44
N VAL A 68 76.08 -55.04 -134.61
CA VAL A 68 76.88 -56.21 -134.99
C VAL A 68 76.16 -57.46 -134.48
N ILE A 69 75.54 -58.21 -135.39
CA ILE A 69 74.86 -59.45 -135.08
C ILE A 69 75.81 -60.60 -135.39
N LEU A 70 76.35 -61.21 -134.34
CA LEU A 70 77.24 -62.36 -134.44
C LEU A 70 76.47 -63.68 -134.61
N ALA A 71 75.19 -63.74 -134.26
CA ALA A 71 74.33 -64.91 -134.51
C ALA A 71 72.86 -64.48 -134.46
N GLU A 72 72.01 -65.12 -135.27
CA GLU A 72 70.57 -64.91 -135.20
C GLU A 72 70.02 -65.35 -133.82
N PRO A 73 69.10 -64.58 -133.22
CA PRO A 73 68.55 -64.91 -131.91
C PRO A 73 67.76 -66.22 -131.97
N VAL A 74 68.17 -67.21 -131.17
CA VAL A 74 67.59 -68.58 -131.12
C VAL A 74 66.13 -68.62 -130.63
N ALA A 75 65.61 -67.50 -130.11
CA ALA A 75 64.23 -67.39 -129.64
C ALA A 75 63.57 -66.11 -130.17
N VAL A 76 62.42 -66.27 -130.84
CA VAL A 76 61.62 -65.18 -131.45
C VAL A 76 60.73 -64.47 -130.41
N THR A 77 60.71 -64.93 -129.15
CA THR A 77 59.87 -64.36 -128.08
C THR A 77 60.69 -63.58 -127.05
N PRO A 78 60.34 -62.31 -126.75
CA PRO A 78 61.01 -61.50 -125.72
C PRO A 78 60.99 -62.16 -124.32
N PRO A 79 62.04 -62.01 -123.50
CA PRO A 79 62.05 -62.54 -122.14
C PRO A 79 60.97 -61.86 -121.27
N LYS A 80 60.14 -62.65 -120.57
CA LYS A 80 59.21 -62.12 -119.55
C LYS A 80 60.03 -61.55 -118.39
N ARG A 81 60.01 -60.23 -118.23
CA ARG A 81 60.64 -59.54 -117.09
C ARG A 81 60.00 -59.99 -115.76
N PRO A 82 60.76 -60.09 -114.66
CA PRO A 82 60.18 -60.27 -113.34
C PRO A 82 59.19 -59.13 -113.05
N ILE A 83 58.09 -59.45 -112.37
CA ILE A 83 57.05 -58.49 -111.99
C ILE A 83 57.70 -57.43 -111.10
N SER A 84 57.96 -56.25 -111.67
CA SER A 84 58.37 -55.07 -110.93
C SER A 84 57.25 -54.63 -109.99
N PRO A 85 57.53 -54.04 -108.81
CA PRO A 85 56.50 -53.52 -107.93
C PRO A 85 55.54 -52.62 -108.71
N SER A 86 54.23 -52.83 -108.56
CA SER A 86 53.20 -52.09 -109.28
C SER A 86 53.35 -50.58 -109.01
N SER A 87 53.63 -49.82 -110.06
CA SER A 87 53.90 -48.37 -110.03
C SER A 87 52.62 -47.50 -109.85
N LYS A 88 51.54 -48.05 -109.31
CA LYS A 88 50.31 -47.27 -109.03
C LYS A 88 50.30 -46.81 -107.58
N VAL A 89 51.27 -45.98 -107.22
CA VAL A 89 51.21 -45.23 -105.96
C VAL A 89 50.38 -43.98 -106.26
N SER A 90 49.09 -43.98 -105.92
CA SER A 90 48.26 -42.79 -106.03
C SER A 90 48.74 -41.74 -105.02
N VAL A 91 48.57 -40.47 -105.35
CA VAL A 91 48.95 -39.34 -104.48
C VAL A 91 48.26 -39.47 -103.11
N GLU A 92 47.00 -39.88 -103.11
CA GLU A 92 46.20 -40.15 -101.90
C GLU A 92 46.86 -41.20 -100.99
N ASN A 93 47.38 -42.30 -101.54
CA ASN A 93 48.06 -43.35 -100.76
C ASN A 93 49.39 -42.88 -100.16
N ILE A 94 50.02 -41.85 -100.74
CA ILE A 94 51.25 -41.24 -100.20
C ILE A 94 50.88 -40.29 -99.06
N ASP A 95 49.87 -39.45 -99.27
CA ASP A 95 49.39 -38.48 -98.28
C ASP A 95 48.83 -39.17 -97.03
N GLU A 96 48.08 -40.27 -97.18
CA GLU A 96 47.60 -41.06 -96.04
C GLU A 96 48.75 -41.65 -95.21
N LYS A 97 49.83 -42.10 -95.85
CA LYS A 97 51.01 -42.62 -95.15
C LYS A 97 51.77 -41.51 -94.41
N LEU A 98 51.86 -40.31 -95.00
CA LEU A 98 52.46 -39.14 -94.35
C LEU A 98 51.61 -38.67 -93.17
N LYS A 99 50.29 -38.58 -93.35
CA LYS A 99 49.32 -38.22 -92.31
C LYS A 99 49.35 -39.24 -91.16
N ALA A 100 49.37 -40.53 -91.44
CA ALA A 100 49.50 -41.57 -90.41
C ALA A 100 50.87 -41.49 -89.68
N ALA A 101 51.94 -41.06 -90.35
CA ALA A 101 53.22 -40.82 -89.70
C ALA A 101 53.18 -39.57 -88.80
N GLU A 102 52.50 -38.52 -89.22
CA GLU A 102 52.26 -37.30 -88.43
C GLU A 102 51.36 -37.56 -87.22
N GLU A 103 50.26 -38.30 -87.38
CA GLU A 103 49.37 -38.69 -86.28
C GLU A 103 50.10 -39.55 -85.23
N ARG A 104 50.99 -40.46 -85.67
CA ARG A 104 51.87 -41.19 -84.74
C ARG A 104 52.82 -40.26 -84.00
N ARG A 105 53.42 -39.28 -84.67
CA ARG A 105 54.30 -38.27 -84.05
C ARG A 105 53.51 -37.47 -82.99
N LEU A 106 52.34 -36.97 -83.36
CA LEU A 106 51.46 -36.19 -82.50
C LEU A 106 50.97 -37.00 -81.30
N SER A 107 50.61 -38.27 -81.51
CA SER A 107 50.20 -39.18 -80.43
C SER A 107 51.34 -39.44 -79.43
N ILE A 108 52.57 -39.63 -79.91
CA ILE A 108 53.74 -39.81 -79.04
C ILE A 108 54.01 -38.51 -78.24
N GLU A 109 53.89 -37.35 -78.87
CA GLU A 109 54.03 -36.05 -78.20
C GLU A 109 52.92 -35.82 -77.16
N ALA A 110 51.66 -36.09 -77.50
CA ALA A 110 50.53 -36.00 -76.58
C ALA A 110 50.69 -36.93 -75.37
N ASN A 111 51.13 -38.18 -75.59
CA ASN A 111 51.43 -39.11 -74.51
C ASN A 111 52.57 -38.63 -73.61
N LYS A 112 53.62 -38.03 -74.18
CA LYS A 112 54.70 -37.40 -73.39
C LYS A 112 54.17 -36.24 -72.55
N MET A 113 53.34 -35.37 -73.14
CA MET A 113 52.73 -34.24 -72.42
C MET A 113 51.79 -34.72 -71.31
N ALA A 114 50.97 -35.74 -71.55
CA ALA A 114 50.10 -36.33 -70.54
C ALA A 114 50.89 -36.96 -69.38
N LEU A 115 52.00 -37.65 -69.67
CA LEU A 115 52.89 -38.19 -68.64
C LEU A 115 53.56 -37.09 -67.81
N LEU A 116 53.97 -35.98 -68.44
CA LEU A 116 54.53 -34.83 -67.74
C LEU A 116 53.47 -34.15 -66.86
N ALA A 117 52.26 -33.92 -67.38
CA ALA A 117 51.14 -33.36 -66.61
C ALA A 117 50.77 -34.24 -65.41
N ALA A 118 50.72 -35.56 -65.59
CA ALA A 118 50.45 -36.49 -64.49
C ALA A 118 51.56 -36.48 -63.42
N LYS A 119 52.83 -36.27 -63.79
CA LYS A 119 53.92 -36.09 -62.83
C LYS A 119 53.80 -34.77 -62.07
N MET A 120 53.47 -33.68 -62.75
CA MET A 120 53.24 -32.37 -62.12
C MET A 120 52.08 -32.41 -61.13
N SER A 121 50.94 -32.99 -61.53
CA SER A 121 49.78 -33.16 -60.65
C SER A 121 50.11 -33.98 -59.39
N LYS A 122 50.91 -35.04 -59.49
CA LYS A 122 51.37 -35.80 -58.31
C LYS A 122 52.26 -34.97 -57.37
N ILE A 123 53.11 -34.10 -57.92
CA ILE A 123 53.96 -33.20 -57.12
C ILE A 123 53.09 -32.17 -56.39
N GLU A 124 52.10 -31.60 -57.08
CA GLU A 124 51.15 -30.66 -56.49
C GLU A 124 50.31 -31.30 -55.38
N GLU A 125 49.78 -32.51 -55.60
CA GLU A 125 49.05 -33.26 -54.57
C GLU A 125 49.92 -33.59 -53.35
N ALA A 126 51.19 -33.96 -53.57
CA ALA A 126 52.12 -34.22 -52.48
C ALA A 126 52.45 -32.93 -51.69
N SER A 127 52.58 -31.79 -52.36
CA SER A 127 52.74 -30.48 -51.71
C SER A 127 51.51 -30.13 -50.90
N LYS A 128 50.31 -30.24 -51.49
CA LYS A 128 49.04 -29.95 -50.84
C LYS A 128 48.84 -30.79 -49.58
N LYS A 129 49.15 -32.10 -49.63
CA LYS A 129 49.07 -32.98 -48.45
C LYS A 129 50.03 -32.59 -47.33
N LYS A 130 51.24 -32.12 -47.67
CA LYS A 130 52.17 -31.59 -46.67
C LYS A 130 51.61 -30.33 -45.99
N ASP A 131 51.06 -29.41 -46.78
CA ASP A 131 50.47 -28.18 -46.26
C ASP A 131 49.22 -28.48 -45.41
N GLU A 132 48.37 -29.42 -45.83
CA GLU A 132 47.20 -29.88 -45.07
C GLU A 132 47.61 -30.50 -43.72
N GLN A 133 48.66 -31.33 -43.68
CA GLN A 133 49.18 -31.90 -42.44
C GLN A 133 49.76 -30.82 -41.51
N ALA A 134 50.52 -29.87 -42.05
CA ALA A 134 51.07 -28.76 -41.29
C ALA A 134 49.97 -27.88 -40.69
N ASN A 135 48.95 -27.54 -41.50
CA ASN A 135 47.80 -26.76 -41.05
C ASN A 135 47.00 -27.51 -39.98
N THR A 136 46.75 -28.80 -40.16
CA THR A 136 46.05 -29.63 -39.17
C THR A 136 46.80 -29.66 -37.84
N PHE A 137 48.13 -29.82 -37.89
CA PHE A 137 48.96 -29.80 -36.69
C PHE A 137 48.91 -28.45 -35.97
N ILE A 138 49.00 -27.34 -36.72
CA ILE A 138 48.91 -25.98 -36.16
C ILE A 138 47.54 -25.76 -35.50
N LEU A 139 46.45 -26.15 -36.17
CA LEU A 139 45.10 -25.99 -35.66
C LEU A 139 44.86 -26.82 -34.40
N GLN A 140 45.23 -28.11 -34.40
CA GLN A 140 45.10 -28.97 -33.23
C GLN A 140 45.92 -28.48 -32.04
N THR A 141 47.14 -27.98 -32.29
CA THR A 141 47.99 -27.44 -31.23
C THR A 141 47.40 -26.16 -30.65
N ARG A 142 46.85 -25.29 -31.49
CA ARG A 142 46.15 -24.07 -31.06
C ARG A 142 44.91 -24.41 -30.23
N GLU A 143 44.04 -25.27 -30.74
CA GLU A 143 42.81 -25.68 -30.08
C GLU A 143 43.09 -26.36 -28.73
N ALA A 144 44.10 -27.24 -28.66
CA ALA A 144 44.51 -27.87 -27.41
C ALA A 144 45.05 -26.86 -26.38
N LEU A 145 45.71 -25.79 -26.82
CA LEU A 145 46.15 -24.71 -25.92
C LEU A 145 44.95 -23.88 -25.45
N GLU A 146 44.06 -23.51 -26.36
CA GLU A 146 42.85 -22.75 -26.08
C GLU A 146 41.96 -23.49 -25.06
N GLN A 147 41.72 -24.79 -25.26
CA GLN A 147 40.98 -25.64 -24.33
C GLN A 147 41.65 -25.74 -22.95
N LYS A 148 42.99 -25.80 -22.88
CA LYS A 148 43.71 -25.79 -21.58
C LYS A 148 43.55 -24.47 -20.85
N MET A 149 43.58 -23.35 -21.57
CA MET A 149 43.37 -22.04 -20.98
C MET A 149 41.93 -21.88 -20.50
N GLU A 150 40.96 -22.30 -21.31
CA GLU A 150 39.53 -22.24 -20.99
C GLU A 150 39.19 -23.10 -19.76
N THR A 151 39.65 -24.35 -19.72
CA THR A 151 39.44 -25.22 -18.54
C THR A 151 40.12 -24.67 -17.28
N HIS A 152 41.25 -23.97 -17.41
CA HIS A 152 41.89 -23.31 -16.27
C HIS A 152 41.07 -22.10 -15.79
N THR A 153 40.54 -21.29 -16.70
CA THR A 153 39.66 -20.16 -16.36
C THR A 153 38.36 -20.64 -15.72
N GLU A 154 37.72 -21.67 -16.28
CA GLU A 154 36.50 -22.26 -15.72
C GLU A 154 36.71 -22.81 -14.31
N LYS A 155 37.81 -23.53 -14.06
CA LYS A 155 38.15 -24.03 -12.71
C LYS A 155 38.36 -22.88 -11.72
N ARG A 156 39.05 -21.82 -12.15
CA ARG A 156 39.27 -20.63 -11.33
C ARG A 156 37.95 -19.93 -11.01
N GLU A 157 37.08 -19.77 -12.00
CA GLU A 157 35.77 -19.13 -11.83
C GLU A 157 34.83 -19.97 -10.98
N ALA A 158 34.81 -21.29 -11.16
CA ALA A 158 34.04 -22.21 -10.32
C ALA A 158 34.47 -22.12 -8.85
N HIS A 159 35.79 -22.10 -8.58
CA HIS A 159 36.31 -21.92 -7.22
C HIS A 159 35.93 -20.56 -6.62
N LEU A 160 36.04 -19.47 -7.39
CA LEU A 160 35.63 -18.14 -6.94
C LEU A 160 34.12 -18.05 -6.69
N SER A 161 33.33 -18.71 -7.54
CA SER A 161 31.87 -18.78 -7.41
C SER A 161 31.46 -19.53 -6.14
N ASP A 162 32.06 -20.70 -5.87
CA ASP A 162 31.84 -21.48 -4.65
C ASP A 162 32.20 -20.68 -3.39
N LEU A 163 33.33 -19.97 -3.39
CA LEU A 163 33.71 -19.10 -2.27
C LEU A 163 32.71 -17.96 -2.05
N LYS A 164 32.25 -17.32 -3.14
CA LYS A 164 31.22 -16.26 -3.07
C LYS A 164 29.90 -16.80 -2.55
N ALA A 165 29.48 -17.99 -2.96
CA ALA A 165 28.26 -18.63 -2.49
C ALA A 165 28.34 -18.90 -0.97
N LYS A 166 29.43 -19.50 -0.49
CA LYS A 166 29.65 -19.72 0.96
C LYS A 166 29.64 -18.44 1.78
N LEU A 167 30.25 -17.37 1.26
CA LEU A 167 30.22 -16.06 1.91
C LEU A 167 28.81 -15.48 1.96
N LYS A 168 28.05 -15.62 0.86
CA LYS A 168 26.65 -15.18 0.81
C LYS A 168 25.80 -15.93 1.83
N ASP A 169 25.89 -17.26 1.88
CA ASP A 169 25.16 -18.08 2.85
C ASP A 169 25.52 -17.72 4.30
N HIS A 170 26.79 -17.41 4.56
CA HIS A 170 27.23 -16.95 5.87
C HIS A 170 26.60 -15.61 6.24
N LEU A 171 26.57 -14.64 5.32
CA LEU A 171 25.93 -13.34 5.55
C LEU A 171 24.42 -13.48 5.77
N GLU A 172 23.74 -14.34 5.00
CA GLU A 172 22.32 -14.63 5.18
C GLU A 172 22.04 -15.27 6.56
N SER A 173 22.91 -16.19 7.01
CA SER A 173 22.83 -16.79 8.34
C SER A 173 23.03 -15.77 9.46
N VAL A 174 24.03 -14.90 9.35
CA VAL A 174 24.27 -13.81 10.30
C VAL A 174 23.08 -12.86 10.36
N GLU A 175 22.50 -12.50 9.22
CA GLU A 175 21.32 -11.63 9.16
C GLU A 175 20.10 -12.28 9.80
N LYS A 176 19.89 -13.58 9.57
CA LYS A 176 18.82 -14.34 10.24
C LYS A 176 18.99 -14.35 11.76
N ILE A 177 20.21 -14.53 12.26
CA ILE A 177 20.51 -14.48 13.70
C ILE A 177 20.25 -13.07 14.24
N ARG A 178 20.69 -12.02 13.53
CA ARG A 178 20.46 -10.61 13.91
C ARG A 178 18.97 -10.32 14.07
N LEU A 179 18.16 -10.65 13.06
CA LEU A 179 16.72 -10.46 13.08
C LEU A 179 16.03 -11.28 14.18
N SER A 180 16.49 -12.51 14.43
CA SER A 180 15.97 -13.34 15.52
C SER A 180 16.23 -12.72 16.89
N ILE A 181 17.42 -12.19 17.14
CA ILE A 181 17.77 -11.52 18.40
C ILE A 181 16.95 -10.23 18.58
N GLU A 182 16.78 -9.46 17.50
CA GLU A 182 15.97 -8.24 17.52
C GLU A 182 14.49 -8.55 17.83
N LEU A 183 13.93 -9.60 17.24
CA LEU A 183 12.58 -10.06 17.53
C LEU A 183 12.43 -10.46 19.01
N GLN A 184 13.33 -11.29 19.53
CA GLN A 184 13.31 -11.70 20.95
C GLN A 184 13.44 -10.49 21.88
N THR A 185 14.29 -9.52 21.53
CA THR A 185 14.46 -8.28 22.32
C THR A 185 13.18 -7.44 22.32
N ASN A 186 12.53 -7.31 21.16
CA ASN A 186 11.24 -6.62 21.03
C ASN A 186 10.13 -7.31 21.83
N GLU A 187 10.05 -8.64 21.78
CA GLU A 187 9.08 -9.43 22.55
C GLU A 187 9.25 -9.23 24.06
N VAL A 188 10.49 -9.30 24.55
CA VAL A 188 10.80 -9.04 25.97
C VAL A 188 10.43 -7.61 26.36
N ARG A 189 10.77 -6.62 25.53
CA ARG A 189 10.41 -5.21 25.78
C ARG A 189 8.90 -5.03 25.88
N ASN A 190 8.15 -5.54 24.91
CA ASN A 190 6.69 -5.44 24.87
C ASN A 190 6.06 -6.13 26.09
N ALA A 191 6.58 -7.30 26.49
CA ALA A 191 6.11 -8.01 27.68
C ALA A 191 6.35 -7.22 28.97
N VAL A 192 7.48 -6.51 29.08
CA VAL A 192 7.77 -5.62 30.22
C VAL A 192 6.84 -4.40 30.20
N GLU A 193 6.67 -3.75 29.04
CA GLU A 193 5.78 -2.60 28.89
C GLU A 193 4.33 -2.94 29.27
N GLU A 194 3.80 -4.07 28.81
CA GLU A 194 2.45 -4.51 29.16
C GLU A 194 2.31 -4.81 30.66
N LYS A 195 3.31 -5.46 31.28
CA LYS A 195 3.32 -5.67 32.74
C LYS A 195 3.30 -4.34 33.50
N LEU A 196 4.07 -3.35 33.05
CA LEU A 196 4.08 -2.02 33.67
C LEU A 196 2.74 -1.30 33.49
N LYS A 197 2.13 -1.36 32.30
CA LYS A 197 0.79 -0.80 32.05
C LYS A 197 -0.26 -1.42 32.96
N VAL A 198 -0.30 -2.75 33.06
CA VAL A 198 -1.23 -3.48 33.93
C VAL A 198 -1.01 -3.10 35.40
N ALA A 199 0.25 -3.06 35.85
CA ALA A 199 0.57 -2.67 37.23
C ALA A 199 0.17 -1.22 37.54
N THR A 200 0.33 -0.29 36.60
CA THR A 200 -0.13 1.10 36.74
C THR A 200 -1.65 1.17 36.78
N ALA A 201 -2.34 0.53 35.85
CA ALA A 201 -3.81 0.49 35.82
C ALA A 201 -4.39 -0.09 37.12
N GLN A 202 -3.78 -1.15 37.66
CA GLN A 202 -4.19 -1.74 38.93
C GLN A 202 -3.94 -0.81 40.13
N ARG A 203 -2.83 -0.07 40.13
CA ARG A 203 -2.58 0.96 41.17
C ARG A 203 -3.62 2.08 41.09
N ASP A 204 -3.88 2.58 39.89
CA ASP A 204 -4.85 3.66 39.66
C ASP A 204 -6.27 3.23 40.05
N GLU A 205 -6.67 2.01 39.70
CA GLU A 205 -7.97 1.46 40.08
C GLU A 205 -8.10 1.31 41.61
N ASN A 206 -7.04 0.88 42.29
CA ASN A 206 -7.05 0.78 43.75
C ASN A 206 -7.14 2.16 44.42
N ILE A 207 -6.35 3.13 43.95
CA ILE A 207 -6.42 4.52 44.43
C ILE A 207 -7.81 5.10 44.19
N LYS A 208 -8.38 4.89 43.00
CA LYS A 208 -9.74 5.32 42.67
C LYS A 208 -10.76 4.73 43.64
N LYS A 209 -10.72 3.42 43.92
CA LYS A 209 -11.61 2.78 44.90
C LYS A 209 -11.48 3.39 46.30
N MET A 210 -10.27 3.76 46.72
CA MET A 210 -10.06 4.45 47.99
C MET A 210 -10.67 5.85 48.01
N LEU A 211 -10.46 6.62 46.94
CA LEU A 211 -11.02 7.97 46.78
C LEU A 211 -12.55 7.95 46.73
N ASP A 212 -13.14 6.99 46.02
CA ASP A 212 -14.60 6.85 45.92
C ASP A 212 -15.21 6.57 47.32
N ARG A 213 -14.61 5.69 48.12
CA ARG A 213 -15.05 5.43 49.52
C ARG A 213 -14.95 6.67 50.40
N LEU A 214 -13.87 7.44 50.26
CA LEU A 214 -13.70 8.69 51.02
C LEU A 214 -14.77 9.73 50.62
N LYS A 215 -15.05 9.84 49.33
CA LYS A 215 -16.10 10.72 48.80
C LYS A 215 -17.48 10.31 49.31
N GLU A 216 -17.82 9.02 49.28
CA GLU A 216 -19.08 8.50 49.84
C GLU A 216 -19.24 8.84 51.34
N HIS A 217 -18.16 8.73 52.11
CA HIS A 217 -18.15 9.09 53.53
C HIS A 217 -18.33 10.60 53.72
N GLU A 218 -17.68 11.43 52.91
CA GLU A 218 -17.85 12.88 52.95
C GLU A 218 -19.29 13.29 52.60
N GLU A 219 -19.89 12.67 51.58
CA GLU A 219 -21.29 12.87 51.22
C GLU A 219 -22.23 12.44 52.35
N GLN A 220 -21.95 11.31 53.03
CA GLN A 220 -22.73 10.90 54.19
C GLN A 220 -22.64 11.92 55.32
N ALA A 221 -21.44 12.42 55.62
CA ALA A 221 -21.25 13.46 56.64
C ALA A 221 -22.01 14.75 56.26
N GLN A 222 -22.02 15.12 54.97
CA GLN A 222 -22.79 16.26 54.48
C GLN A 222 -24.31 16.03 54.60
N ARG A 223 -24.80 14.83 54.29
CA ARG A 223 -26.21 14.45 54.50
C ARG A 223 -26.61 14.54 55.98
N VAL A 224 -25.75 14.12 56.90
CA VAL A 224 -26.00 14.25 58.34
C VAL A 224 -26.01 15.73 58.76
N ARG A 225 -25.04 16.53 58.31
CA ARG A 225 -24.99 17.98 58.62
C ARG A 225 -26.24 18.72 58.12
N THR A 226 -26.64 18.46 56.87
CA THR A 226 -27.83 19.06 56.27
C THR A 226 -29.10 18.63 57.00
N GLY A 227 -29.27 17.34 57.29
CA GLY A 227 -30.41 16.86 58.08
C GLY A 227 -30.47 17.43 59.50
N MET A 228 -29.32 17.67 60.14
CA MET A 228 -29.27 18.36 61.45
C MET A 228 -29.70 19.83 61.32
N LEU A 229 -29.21 20.55 60.30
CA LEU A 229 -29.60 21.94 60.04
C LEU A 229 -31.11 22.07 59.76
N GLU A 230 -31.70 21.13 59.02
CA GLU A 230 -33.15 21.10 58.78
C GLU A 230 -33.95 20.90 60.07
N LYS A 231 -33.52 19.98 60.94
CA LYS A 231 -34.16 19.78 62.25
C LYS A 231 -34.07 21.04 63.12
N VAL A 232 -32.92 21.71 63.13
CA VAL A 232 -32.76 22.98 63.87
C VAL A 232 -33.73 24.03 63.32
N LYS A 233 -33.79 24.21 61.99
CA LYS A 233 -34.75 25.15 61.36
C LYS A 233 -36.21 24.82 61.69
N GLN A 234 -36.57 23.54 61.70
CA GLN A 234 -37.92 23.11 62.09
C GLN A 234 -38.22 23.47 63.55
N LEU A 235 -37.28 23.24 64.47
CA LEU A 235 -37.43 23.61 65.88
C LEU A 235 -37.51 25.13 66.05
N GLU A 236 -36.69 25.90 65.34
CA GLU A 236 -36.75 27.37 65.32
C GLU A 236 -38.13 27.86 64.87
N SER A 237 -38.67 27.33 63.77
CA SER A 237 -40.01 27.66 63.27
C SER A 237 -41.12 27.28 64.27
N GLN A 238 -41.01 26.12 64.93
CA GLN A 238 -41.95 25.71 65.97
C GLN A 238 -41.91 26.64 67.19
N ILE A 239 -40.72 27.07 67.61
CA ILE A 239 -40.54 28.02 68.71
C ILE A 239 -41.13 29.38 68.32
N GLN A 240 -40.84 29.88 67.12
CA GLN A 240 -41.40 31.14 66.60
C GLN A 240 -42.92 31.10 66.57
N SER A 241 -43.53 30.05 66.01
CA SER A 241 -44.99 29.88 65.98
C SER A 241 -45.61 29.84 67.37
N LYS A 242 -44.96 29.19 68.36
CA LYS A 242 -45.43 29.20 69.75
C LYS A 242 -45.33 30.59 70.39
N LEU A 243 -44.28 31.35 70.10
CA LEU A 243 -44.10 32.72 70.59
C LEU A 243 -45.15 33.66 70.00
N GLU A 244 -45.42 33.56 68.69
CA GLU A 244 -46.47 34.29 67.99
C GLU A 244 -47.84 33.97 68.58
N LEU A 245 -48.19 32.69 68.74
CA LEU A 245 -49.46 32.28 69.35
C LEU A 245 -49.61 32.82 70.78
N ALA A 246 -48.53 32.77 71.58
CA ALA A 246 -48.53 33.32 72.93
C ALA A 246 -48.69 34.85 72.92
N GLN A 247 -48.09 35.55 71.96
CA GLN A 247 -48.26 36.99 71.78
C GLN A 247 -49.70 37.34 71.37
N THR A 248 -50.25 36.68 70.35
CA THR A 248 -51.64 36.89 69.92
C THR A 248 -52.62 36.63 71.07
N ARG A 249 -52.38 35.59 71.88
CA ARG A 249 -53.23 35.33 73.06
C ARG A 249 -53.13 36.42 74.11
N ARG A 250 -51.94 36.99 74.36
CA ARG A 250 -51.77 38.15 75.26
C ARG A 250 -52.53 39.36 74.72
N GLU A 251 -52.38 39.66 73.43
CA GLU A 251 -53.08 40.77 72.77
C GLU A 251 -54.60 40.60 72.82
N GLN A 252 -55.11 39.38 72.59
CA GLN A 252 -56.53 39.07 72.71
C GLN A 252 -57.05 39.27 74.13
N LEU A 253 -56.33 38.79 75.15
CA LEU A 253 -56.72 38.99 76.54
C LEU A 253 -56.69 40.48 76.92
N GLU A 254 -55.69 41.23 76.46
CA GLU A 254 -55.61 42.68 76.68
C GLU A 254 -56.77 43.41 76.01
N GLN A 255 -57.10 43.06 74.75
CA GLN A 255 -58.26 43.59 74.04
C GLN A 255 -59.57 43.26 74.76
N GLU A 256 -59.74 42.03 75.23
CA GLU A 256 -60.93 41.60 75.97
C GLU A 256 -61.06 42.37 77.30
N GLN A 257 -59.96 42.59 78.02
CA GLN A 257 -59.96 43.40 79.25
C GLN A 257 -60.28 44.87 78.96
N LEU A 258 -59.68 45.45 77.91
CA LEU A 258 -59.99 46.82 77.47
C LEU A 258 -61.46 46.96 77.06
N GLU A 259 -62.03 45.97 76.39
CA GLU A 259 -63.44 45.96 75.99
C GLU A 259 -64.36 45.82 77.20
N LYS A 260 -64.05 44.95 78.17
CA LYS A 260 -64.76 44.87 79.46
C LYS A 260 -64.73 46.21 80.20
N LEU A 261 -63.58 46.87 80.28
CA LEU A 261 -63.45 48.20 80.89
C LEU A 261 -64.25 49.27 80.13
N ARG A 262 -64.23 49.26 78.80
CA ARG A 262 -65.06 50.15 77.97
C ARG A 262 -66.54 49.94 78.21
N ASN A 263 -66.99 48.69 78.26
CA ASN A 263 -68.39 48.34 78.52
C ASN A 263 -68.80 48.72 79.94
N HIS A 264 -67.98 48.42 80.96
CA HIS A 264 -68.24 48.83 82.34
C HIS A 264 -68.31 50.35 82.47
N ASN A 265 -67.39 51.10 81.85
CA ASN A 265 -67.43 52.55 81.84
C ASN A 265 -68.67 53.09 81.11
N LYS A 266 -69.07 52.47 80.00
CA LYS A 266 -70.29 52.84 79.26
C LYS A 266 -71.55 52.61 80.11
N GLU A 267 -71.64 51.47 80.78
CA GLU A 267 -72.73 51.11 81.68
C GLU A 267 -72.77 52.03 82.91
N LYS A 268 -71.62 52.28 83.56
CA LYS A 268 -71.51 53.20 84.70
C LYS A 268 -71.85 54.63 84.32
N LEU A 269 -71.40 55.11 83.17
CA LEU A 269 -71.79 56.42 82.65
C LEU A 269 -73.29 56.48 82.36
N ALA A 270 -73.90 55.41 81.84
CA ALA A 270 -75.35 55.34 81.64
C ALA A 270 -76.12 55.34 82.97
N GLU A 271 -75.62 54.62 83.98
CA GLU A 271 -76.18 54.56 85.34
C GLU A 271 -76.09 55.93 86.05
N VAL A 272 -74.94 56.61 85.94
CA VAL A 272 -74.74 57.98 86.44
C VAL A 272 -75.66 58.96 85.72
N ARG A 273 -75.78 58.87 84.39
CA ARG A 273 -76.74 59.69 83.63
C ARG A 273 -78.17 59.46 84.10
N LYS A 274 -78.57 58.20 84.30
CA LYS A 274 -79.91 57.85 84.78
C LYS A 274 -80.18 58.34 86.21
N THR A 275 -79.20 58.27 87.10
CA THR A 275 -79.32 58.80 88.46
C THR A 275 -79.40 60.32 88.47
N ILE A 276 -78.58 61.03 87.67
CA ILE A 276 -78.69 62.48 87.46
C ILE A 276 -80.08 62.85 86.92
N GLU A 277 -80.57 62.13 85.91
CA GLU A 277 -81.89 62.37 85.33
C GLU A 277 -83.02 62.13 86.34
N ASN A 278 -82.92 61.07 87.15
CA ASN A 278 -83.89 60.79 88.21
C ASN A 278 -83.84 61.86 89.31
N HIS A 279 -82.66 62.31 89.73
CA HIS A 279 -82.52 63.40 90.71
C HIS A 279 -83.07 64.72 90.16
N ALA A 280 -82.85 65.01 88.88
CA ALA A 280 -83.44 66.18 88.22
C ALA A 280 -84.98 66.10 88.25
N LYS A 281 -85.56 64.94 87.89
CA LYS A 281 -87.01 64.72 88.00
C LYS A 281 -87.53 64.85 89.43
N GLU A 282 -86.79 64.34 90.41
CA GLU A 282 -87.18 64.42 91.83
C GLU A 282 -87.12 65.87 92.36
N ILE A 283 -86.14 66.66 91.90
CA ILE A 283 -86.05 68.10 92.18
C ILE A 283 -87.21 68.83 91.50
N GLU A 284 -87.49 68.55 90.22
CA GLU A 284 -88.64 69.12 89.50
C GLU A 284 -89.96 68.81 90.21
N GLU A 285 -90.15 67.58 90.68
CA GLU A 285 -91.34 67.18 91.43
C GLU A 285 -91.42 67.88 92.80
N LYS A 286 -90.30 68.00 93.53
CA LYS A 286 -90.26 68.73 94.82
C LYS A 286 -90.52 70.22 94.64
N VAL A 287 -89.95 70.84 93.61
CA VAL A 287 -90.20 72.25 93.26
C VAL A 287 -91.65 72.42 92.84
N GLY A 288 -92.20 71.51 92.02
CA GLY A 288 -93.61 71.49 91.63
C GLY A 288 -94.55 71.40 92.83
N LYS A 289 -94.30 70.47 93.76
CA LYS A 289 -95.06 70.34 95.02
C LYS A 289 -94.96 71.59 95.89
N CYS A 290 -93.78 72.17 96.05
CA CYS A 290 -93.59 73.41 96.81
C CYS A 290 -94.34 74.60 96.19
N LEU A 291 -94.33 74.72 94.86
CA LEU A 291 -95.10 75.72 94.12
C LEU A 291 -96.61 75.53 94.34
N GLN A 292 -97.08 74.28 94.26
CA GLN A 292 -98.48 73.94 94.50
C GLN A 292 -98.90 74.27 95.93
N GLN A 293 -98.08 73.92 96.93
CA GLN A 293 -98.34 74.21 98.34
C GLN A 293 -98.33 75.72 98.64
N ARG A 294 -97.45 76.50 97.97
CA ARG A 294 -97.47 77.98 98.06
C ARG A 294 -98.74 78.57 97.45
N LEU A 295 -99.20 78.05 96.31
CA LEU A 295 -100.45 78.47 95.69
C LEU A 295 -101.67 78.12 96.56
N GLU A 296 -101.69 76.94 97.17
CA GLU A 296 -102.72 76.52 98.13
C GLU A 296 -102.72 77.40 99.38
N THR A 297 -101.54 77.69 99.95
CA THR A 297 -101.44 78.56 101.13
C THR A 297 -101.91 79.99 100.80
N ALA A 298 -101.56 80.51 99.62
CA ALA A 298 -102.05 81.80 99.16
C ALA A 298 -103.57 81.81 98.95
N SER A 299 -104.14 80.71 98.43
CA SER A 299 -105.59 80.51 98.30
C SER A 299 -106.28 80.48 99.66
N GLN A 300 -105.77 79.70 100.62
CA GLN A 300 -106.30 79.60 101.97
C GLN A 300 -106.23 80.93 102.73
N ASN A 301 -105.16 81.70 102.55
CA ASN A 301 -105.04 83.02 103.18
C ASN A 301 -106.04 84.04 102.59
N ARG A 302 -106.29 84.01 101.28
CA ARG A 302 -107.37 84.80 100.67
C ARG A 302 -108.75 84.38 101.19
N ALA A 303 -108.98 83.08 101.36
CA ALA A 303 -110.24 82.58 101.93
C ALA A 303 -110.44 83.05 103.38
N LYS A 304 -109.38 82.99 104.21
CA LYS A 304 -109.40 83.49 105.60
C LYS A 304 -109.65 84.99 105.71
N GLU A 305 -109.13 85.81 104.80
CA GLU A 305 -109.46 87.25 104.78
C GLU A 305 -110.93 87.50 104.42
N ILE A 306 -111.48 86.75 103.46
CA ILE A 306 -112.91 86.82 103.11
C ILE A 306 -113.78 86.39 104.29
N GLU A 307 -113.37 85.36 105.04
CA GLU A 307 -114.08 84.86 106.22
C GLU A 307 -114.06 85.87 107.38
N LYS A 308 -112.91 86.50 107.67
CA LYS A 308 -112.83 87.61 108.62
C LYS A 308 -113.72 88.79 108.24
N MET A 309 -113.83 89.09 106.94
CA MET A 309 -114.72 90.13 106.44
C MET A 309 -116.19 89.77 106.68
N ARG A 310 -116.57 88.50 106.47
CA ARG A 310 -117.90 87.98 106.80
C ARG A 310 -118.21 88.01 108.30
N GLU A 311 -117.25 87.66 109.16
CA GLU A 311 -117.42 87.71 110.62
C GLU A 311 -117.61 89.15 111.13
N ASN A 312 -116.91 90.13 110.57
CA ASN A 312 -117.13 91.53 110.91
C ASN A 312 -118.53 92.01 110.49
N ILE A 313 -119.02 91.58 109.32
CA ILE A 313 -120.39 91.86 108.88
C ILE A 313 -121.40 91.24 109.86
N GLN A 314 -121.22 89.97 110.26
CA GLN A 314 -122.08 89.32 111.25
C GLN A 314 -122.03 89.99 112.64
N LYS A 315 -120.86 90.51 113.08
CA LYS A 315 -120.77 91.26 114.34
C LYS A 315 -121.53 92.58 114.30
N HIS A 316 -121.52 93.29 113.17
CA HIS A 316 -122.37 94.46 112.97
C HIS A 316 -123.86 94.10 113.01
N GLU A 317 -124.23 92.95 112.46
CA GLU A 317 -125.59 92.40 112.50
C GLU A 317 -126.06 92.06 113.92
N ARG A 318 -125.24 91.33 114.69
CA ARG A 318 -125.55 90.99 116.10
C ARG A 318 -125.64 92.24 116.99
N ARG A 319 -124.87 93.29 116.68
CA ARG A 319 -124.95 94.58 117.40
C ARG A 319 -126.26 95.33 117.08
N ALA A 320 -126.74 95.26 115.84
CA ALA A 320 -128.06 95.77 115.46
C ALA A 320 -129.19 94.98 116.16
N GLU A 321 -129.03 93.67 116.31
CA GLU A 321 -129.99 92.79 117.00
C GLU A 321 -130.07 93.08 118.51
N MET A 322 -128.94 93.35 119.15
CA MET A 322 -128.85 93.74 120.57
C MET A 322 -129.55 95.08 120.85
N VAL A 323 -129.57 96.01 119.88
CA VAL A 323 -130.35 97.26 119.98
C VAL A 323 -131.86 97.00 119.84
N ARG A 324 -132.28 96.02 119.03
CA ARG A 324 -133.69 95.60 118.91
C ARG A 324 -134.22 94.94 120.20
N GLN A 325 -133.45 94.04 120.81
CA GLN A 325 -133.87 93.35 122.05
C GLN A 325 -133.89 94.27 123.29
N ASN A 326 -133.01 95.28 123.36
CA ASN A 326 -133.06 96.29 124.44
C ASN A 326 -134.24 97.27 124.28
N LYS A 327 -134.81 97.42 123.07
CA LYS A 327 -136.06 98.17 122.82
C LYS A 327 -137.28 97.38 123.31
N GLU A 328 -137.30 96.06 123.12
CA GLU A 328 -138.38 95.16 123.58
C GLU A 328 -138.43 94.99 125.11
N ARG A 329 -137.29 94.92 125.80
CA ARG A 329 -137.28 94.73 127.27
C ARG A 329 -137.74 95.94 128.09
N LEU A 330 -137.68 97.15 127.54
CA LEU A 330 -138.23 98.36 128.18
C LEU A 330 -139.76 98.47 128.03
N THR A 331 -140.38 97.65 127.17
CA THR A 331 -141.84 97.64 126.94
C THR A 331 -142.58 96.55 127.73
N SER A 332 -141.89 95.49 128.20
CA SER A 332 -142.51 94.38 128.97
C SER A 332 -142.56 94.56 130.49
N GLN A 333 -142.29 95.76 131.02
CA GLN A 333 -142.37 96.07 132.46
C GLN A 333 -143.61 96.89 132.86
N ASN A 334 -144.57 97.15 131.95
CA ASN A 334 -145.66 98.09 132.24
C ASN A 334 -147.10 97.59 132.05
N ASP A 335 -147.35 96.36 131.59
CA ASP A 335 -148.72 95.88 131.34
C ASP A 335 -148.88 94.38 131.68
N GLU A 336 -149.00 94.05 132.97
CA GLU A 336 -149.79 92.92 133.48
C GLU A 336 -150.02 93.03 135.00
N GLN A 337 -150.89 93.95 135.36
CA GLN A 337 -151.91 93.72 136.39
C GLN A 337 -153.25 94.23 135.81
N GLN A 338 -154.23 93.33 135.73
CA GLN A 338 -155.68 93.53 135.43
C GLN A 338 -156.05 93.48 133.92
N THR A 339 -156.77 92.46 133.42
CA THR A 339 -158.09 91.97 133.87
C THR A 339 -158.38 90.52 133.43
N ALA A 340 -159.33 89.88 134.16
CA ALA A 340 -159.95 88.55 134.03
C ALA A 340 -159.22 87.37 134.73
N SER A 341 -159.81 86.50 135.58
CA SER A 341 -161.21 86.21 135.95
C SER A 341 -162.29 86.74 135.03
N SER A 342 -162.49 86.01 133.94
CA SER A 342 -163.69 85.19 133.71
C SER A 342 -163.52 84.59 132.31
N GLY A 343 -163.11 83.33 132.17
CA GLY A 343 -162.92 82.28 133.19
C GLY A 343 -161.94 81.21 132.79
#